data_AF-A0A354B767-F1
#
_entry.id   AF-A0A354B767-F1
#
_cell.length_a   1.000
_cell.length_b   1.000
_cell.length_c   1.000
_cell.angle_alpha   90.00
_cell.angle_beta   90.00
_cell.angle_gamma   90.00
#
_symmetry.space_group_name_H-M   'P 1'
#
loop_
_entity.id
_entity.type
_entity.pdbx_description
1 polymer ?
#
loop_
_entity_poly.entity_id
_entity_poly.type
_entity_poly.pdbx_seq_one_letter_code
_entity_poly.pdbx_strand_id
1 'polypeptide(L)'
;MVSLDLHDRLEIAPGDSLTVVGPHGTETVGPDEDNLVRRALALAGRTASVTLHKQIPAGAGLGGGSADAAAVLRWAGFTDLRAAAALGADIAFCLVGGRARVTGIG
;
A
#
# COMPACT_ATOMS: atom_id res chain seq x y z
N MET A 1 -15.46 0.32 8.41
CA MET A 1 -14.22 -0.47 8.29
C MET A 1 -13.48 -0.46 9.63
N VAL A 2 -12.70 -1.52 9.92
CA VAL A 2 -11.89 -1.66 11.14
C VAL A 2 -10.53 -2.25 10.78
N SER A 3 -9.46 -1.74 11.39
CA SER A 3 -8.11 -2.28 11.26
C SER A 3 -7.97 -3.57 12.07
N LEU A 4 -7.20 -4.51 11.54
CA LEU A 4 -6.82 -5.76 12.21
C LEU A 4 -5.30 -5.78 12.42
N ASP A 5 -4.84 -6.67 13.30
CA ASP A 5 -3.40 -6.86 13.57
C ASP A 5 -2.70 -7.71 12.50
N LEU A 6 -3.46 -8.37 11.60
CA LEU A 6 -2.92 -9.03 10.43
C LEU A 6 -2.30 -7.98 9.49
N HIS A 7 -1.03 -8.17 9.13
CA HIS A 7 -0.27 -7.20 8.36
C HIS A 7 0.67 -7.85 7.35
N ASP A 8 0.97 -7.09 6.30
CA ASP A 8 2.13 -7.29 5.45
C ASP A 8 3.32 -6.49 6.02
N ARG A 9 4.55 -6.81 5.59
CA ARG A 9 5.76 -6.11 6.03
C ARG A 9 6.45 -5.44 4.84
N LEU A 10 6.77 -4.17 4.99
CA LEU A 10 7.54 -3.40 4.01
C LEU A 10 8.93 -3.11 4.56
N GLU A 11 9.95 -3.38 3.75
CA GLU A 11 11.31 -2.88 3.95
C GLU A 11 11.59 -1.83 2.88
N ILE A 12 12.08 -0.67 3.30
CA ILE A 12 12.29 0.48 2.40
C ILE A 12 13.73 0.94 2.51
N ALA A 13 14.42 1.03 1.37
CA ALA A 13 15.81 1.46 1.25
C ALA A 13 15.97 2.45 0.07
N PRO A 14 17.06 3.22 0.03
CA PRO A 14 17.41 4.01 -1.16
C PRO A 14 17.55 3.12 -2.40
N GLY A 15 16.95 3.53 -3.52
CA GLY A 15 16.97 2.80 -4.79
C GLY A 15 15.68 2.99 -5.58
N ASP A 16 15.45 2.19 -6.62
CA ASP A 16 14.22 2.15 -7.41
C ASP A 16 13.92 0.72 -7.85
N SER A 17 13.30 -0.04 -6.94
CA SER A 17 12.89 -1.41 -7.21
C SER A 17 11.69 -1.78 -6.37
N LEU A 18 10.89 -2.73 -6.84
CA LEU A 18 9.83 -3.33 -6.05
C LEU A 18 9.93 -4.85 -6.16
N THR A 19 10.15 -5.49 -5.02
CA THR A 19 10.16 -6.96 -4.91
C THR A 19 9.02 -7.37 -3.99
N VAL A 20 8.18 -8.28 -4.46
CA VAL A 20 7.06 -8.84 -3.71
C VAL A 20 7.41 -10.28 -3.33
N VAL A 21 7.47 -10.54 -2.02
CA VAL A 21 7.74 -11.86 -1.45
C VAL A 21 6.43 -12.38 -0.86
N GLY A 22 5.82 -13.37 -1.50
CA GLY A 22 4.57 -13.97 -1.06
C GLY A 22 4.71 -15.46 -0.72
N PRO A 23 3.63 -16.08 -0.22
CA PRO A 23 3.60 -17.51 0.09
C PRO A 23 3.82 -18.41 -1.15
N HIS A 24 3.64 -17.87 -2.36
CA HIS A 24 3.82 -18.59 -3.62
C HIS A 24 5.16 -18.28 -4.31
N GLY A 25 6.05 -17.54 -3.66
CA GLY A 25 7.38 -17.21 -4.18
C GLY A 25 7.68 -15.72 -4.19
N THR A 26 8.77 -15.37 -4.87
CA THR A 26 9.26 -14.00 -4.99
C THR A 26 9.10 -13.52 -6.43
N GLU A 27 8.51 -12.33 -6.59
CA GLU A 27 8.29 -11.65 -7.86
C GLU A 27 8.95 -10.27 -7.82
N THR A 28 9.60 -9.88 -8.91
CA THR A 28 10.09 -8.50 -9.07
C THR A 28 9.13 -7.77 -9.98
N VAL A 29 8.48 -6.73 -9.45
CA VAL A 29 7.49 -5.95 -10.16
C VAL A 29 8.24 -4.93 -11.01
N GLY A 30 8.07 -5.01 -12.33
CA GLY A 30 8.65 -4.08 -13.29
C GLY A 30 8.22 -2.62 -13.07
N PRO A 31 8.93 -1.64 -13.66
CA PRO A 31 8.60 -0.22 -13.51
C PRO A 31 7.25 0.15 -14.13
N ASP A 32 6.83 -0.54 -15.19
CA ASP A 32 5.58 -0.28 -15.94
C ASP A 32 4.38 -1.07 -15.39
N GLU A 33 4.58 -1.89 -14.36
CA GLU A 33 3.50 -2.70 -13.78
C GLU A 33 2.60 -1.88 -12.84
N ASP A 34 1.28 -2.07 -12.99
CA ASP A 34 0.26 -1.39 -12.18
C ASP A 34 0.20 -1.97 -10.76
N ASN A 35 1.13 -1.54 -9.92
CA ASN A 35 1.17 -1.89 -8.50
C ASN A 35 0.88 -0.65 -7.62
N LEU A 36 -0.02 -0.81 -6.64
CA LEU A 36 -0.43 0.27 -5.75
C LEU A 36 0.74 0.86 -4.91
N VAL A 37 1.76 0.07 -4.58
CA VAL A 37 2.98 0.56 -3.91
C VAL A 37 3.76 1.51 -4.82
N ARG A 38 3.95 1.17 -6.10
CA ARG A 38 4.61 2.06 -7.08
C ARG A 38 3.81 3.35 -7.28
N ARG A 39 2.49 3.25 -7.41
CA ARG A 39 1.62 4.41 -7.55
C ARG A 39 1.61 5.30 -6.30
N ALA A 40 1.72 4.72 -5.10
CA ALA A 40 1.87 5.46 -3.86
C ALA A 40 3.21 6.22 -3.79
N LEU A 41 4.32 5.58 -4.20
CA LEU A 41 5.63 6.25 -4.32
C LEU A 41 5.55 7.44 -5.28
N ALA A 42 4.95 7.24 -6.45
CA ALA A 42 4.76 8.29 -7.45
C ALA A 42 3.89 9.44 -6.92
N LEU A 43 2.76 9.14 -6.27
CA LEU A 43 1.88 10.13 -5.66
C LEU A 43 2.60 10.97 -4.59
N ALA A 44 3.48 10.34 -3.80
CA ALA A 44 4.27 11.01 -2.78
C ALA A 44 5.52 11.73 -3.31
N GLY A 45 5.83 11.62 -4.61
CA GLY A 45 7.05 12.18 -5.20
C GLY A 45 8.33 11.55 -4.60
N ARG A 46 8.30 10.24 -4.31
CA ARG A 46 9.42 9.49 -3.74
C ARG A 46 9.89 8.40 -4.70
N THR A 47 11.19 8.10 -4.62
CA THR A 47 11.81 6.94 -5.27
C THR A 47 12.47 6.12 -4.17
N ALA A 48 12.19 4.82 -4.13
CA ALA A 48 12.73 3.90 -3.14
C ALA A 48 12.78 2.47 -3.69
N SER A 49 13.68 1.67 -3.15
CA SER A 49 13.64 0.22 -3.24
C SER A 49 12.74 -0.31 -2.12
N VAL A 50 11.71 -1.07 -2.47
CA VAL A 50 10.73 -1.62 -1.54
C VAL A 50 10.69 -3.14 -1.66
N THR A 51 10.89 -3.84 -0.54
CA THR A 51 10.61 -5.27 -0.43
C THR A 51 9.31 -5.45 0.36
N LEU A 52 8.29 -5.99 -0.30
CA LEU A 52 6.96 -6.21 0.25
C LEU A 52 6.78 -7.70 0.57
N HIS A 53 6.75 -8.05 1.84
CA HIS A 53 6.43 -9.38 2.33
C HIS A 53 4.93 -9.53 2.51
N LYS A 54 4.27 -10.23 1.59
CA LYS A 54 2.83 -10.49 1.57
C LYS A 54 2.49 -11.68 2.46
N GLN A 55 1.63 -11.44 3.43
CA GLN A 55 0.88 -12.43 4.21
C GLN A 55 -0.62 -12.35 3.89
N ILE A 56 -1.12 -11.16 3.54
CA ILE A 56 -2.51 -10.94 3.13
C ILE A 56 -2.65 -11.32 1.65
N PRO A 57 -3.45 -12.33 1.30
CA PRO A 57 -3.62 -12.74 -0.09
C PRO A 57 -4.26 -11.63 -0.93
N ALA A 58 -3.74 -11.42 -2.14
CA ALA A 58 -4.33 -10.49 -3.09
C ALA A 58 -5.77 -10.89 -3.42
N GLY A 59 -6.68 -9.92 -3.51
CA GLY A 59 -8.09 -10.18 -3.85
C GLY A 59 -8.94 -10.81 -2.73
N ALA A 60 -8.40 -11.04 -1.53
CA ALA A 60 -9.14 -11.66 -0.42
C ALA A 60 -10.23 -10.75 0.23
N GLY A 61 -10.43 -9.53 -0.28
CA GLY A 61 -11.37 -8.56 0.30
C GLY A 61 -10.92 -7.96 1.63
N LEU A 62 -9.65 -8.12 2.02
CA LEU A 62 -9.07 -7.65 3.28
C LEU A 62 -8.36 -6.29 3.18
N GLY A 63 -8.35 -5.66 2.00
CA GLY A 63 -7.71 -4.35 1.80
C GLY A 63 -6.18 -4.37 1.83
N GLY A 64 -5.52 -5.53 1.70
CA GLY A 64 -4.06 -5.64 1.82
C GLY A 64 -3.28 -4.70 0.90
N GLY A 65 -3.61 -4.66 -0.40
CA GLY A 65 -2.94 -3.74 -1.33
C GLY A 65 -3.16 -2.25 -1.02
N SER A 66 -4.34 -1.88 -0.51
CA SER A 66 -4.61 -0.52 -0.04
C SER A 66 -3.80 -0.19 1.23
N ALA A 67 -3.65 -1.17 2.13
CA ALA A 67 -2.82 -1.04 3.33
C ALA A 67 -1.34 -0.89 2.98
N ASP A 68 -0.83 -1.64 2.00
CA ASP A 68 0.55 -1.54 1.51
C ASP A 68 0.84 -0.13 0.94
N ALA A 69 -0.05 0.37 0.08
CA ALA A 69 0.04 1.73 -0.45
C ALA A 69 -0.03 2.80 0.64
N ALA A 70 -0.95 2.63 1.60
CA ALA A 70 -1.05 3.55 2.74
C ALA A 70 0.21 3.52 3.61
N ALA A 71 0.86 2.36 3.78
CA ALA A 71 2.13 2.25 4.50
C ALA A 71 3.26 3.04 3.82
N VAL A 72 3.34 2.98 2.49
CA VAL A 72 4.27 3.79 1.68
C VAL A 72 4.00 5.29 1.83
N LEU A 73 2.73 5.69 1.70
CA LEU A 73 2.34 7.10 1.87
C LEU A 73 2.67 7.61 3.27
N ARG A 74 2.43 6.80 4.30
CA ARG A 74 2.77 7.11 5.69
C ARG A 74 4.28 7.27 5.87
N TRP A 75 5.08 6.36 5.32
CA TRP A 75 6.55 6.46 5.33
C TRP A 75 7.05 7.75 4.67
N ALA A 76 6.42 8.15 3.56
CA ALA A 76 6.77 9.37 2.84
C ALA A 76 6.31 10.67 3.52
N GLY A 77 5.53 10.59 4.61
CA GLY A 77 4.95 11.74 5.31
C GLY A 77 3.75 12.36 4.58
N PHE A 78 3.08 11.60 3.72
CA PHE A 78 1.94 12.07 2.93
C PHE A 78 0.67 12.13 3.78
N THR A 79 -0.09 13.23 3.70
CA THR A 79 -1.26 13.48 4.56
C THR A 79 -2.54 13.85 3.81
N ASP A 80 -2.50 14.00 2.49
CA ASP A 80 -3.69 14.34 1.70
C ASP A 80 -4.59 13.10 1.51
N LEU A 81 -5.60 12.98 2.36
CA LEU A 81 -6.56 11.87 2.32
C LEU A 81 -7.39 11.85 1.04
N ARG A 82 -7.64 12.99 0.40
CA ARG A 82 -8.44 13.04 -0.84
C ARG A 82 -7.64 12.48 -2.00
N ALA A 83 -6.36 12.86 -2.10
CA ALA A 83 -5.46 12.30 -3.09
C ALA A 83 -5.22 10.80 -2.85
N ALA A 84 -5.08 10.37 -1.59
CA ALA A 84 -4.98 8.96 -1.25
C ALA A 84 -6.23 8.16 -1.66
N ALA A 85 -7.44 8.68 -1.40
CA ALA A 85 -8.69 8.05 -1.82
C ALA A 85 -8.84 7.96 -3.34
N ALA A 86 -8.30 8.94 -4.08
CA ALA A 86 -8.29 8.92 -5.55
C ALA A 86 -7.36 7.83 -6.11
N LEU A 87 -6.30 7.48 -5.38
CA LEU A 87 -5.44 6.35 -5.73
C LEU A 87 -6.16 5.00 -5.51
N GLY A 88 -6.93 4.90 -4.42
CA GLY A 88 -7.77 3.76 -4.10
C GLY A 88 -8.66 4.09 -2.89
N ALA A 89 -9.94 3.77 -2.97
CA ALA A 89 -10.94 4.26 -2.00
C ALA A 89 -10.60 3.90 -0.55
N ASP A 90 -10.12 2.67 -0.31
CA ASP A 90 -9.75 2.20 1.03
C ASP A 90 -8.41 2.76 1.54
N ILE A 91 -7.57 3.36 0.67
CA ILE A 91 -6.22 3.84 1.06
C ILE A 91 -6.33 4.97 2.08
N ALA A 92 -7.31 5.86 1.95
CA ALA A 92 -7.54 6.93 2.92
C ALA A 92 -7.88 6.37 4.31
N PHE A 93 -8.73 5.33 4.38
CA PHE A 93 -8.99 4.63 5.62
C PHE A 93 -7.70 3.99 6.17
N CYS A 94 -6.95 3.26 5.35
CA CYS A 94 -5.72 2.59 5.78
C CYS A 94 -4.63 3.58 6.24
N LEU A 95 -4.60 4.81 5.71
CA LEU A 95 -3.67 5.85 6.13
C LEU A 95 -4.01 6.40 7.53
N VAL A 96 -5.29 6.43 7.90
CA VAL A 96 -5.74 6.84 9.23
C VAL A 96 -5.67 5.66 10.22
N GLY A 97 -6.25 4.51 9.86
CA GLY A 97 -6.37 3.32 10.70
C GLY A 97 -7.47 3.41 11.76
N GLY A 98 -7.57 2.35 12.58
CA GLY A 98 -8.51 2.28 13.70
C GLY A 98 -9.90 1.79 13.29
N ARG A 99 -10.94 2.55 13.60
CA ARG A 99 -12.34 2.20 13.31
C ARG A 99 -13.08 3.41 12.77
N ALA A 100 -13.66 3.27 11.59
CA ALA A 100 -14.43 4.33 10.95
C ALA A 100 -15.72 3.79 10.31
N ARG A 101 -16.77 4.61 10.34
CA ARG A 101 -17.89 4.45 9.41
C ARG A 101 -17.45 5.04 8.07
N VAL A 102 -17.62 4.25 7.02
CA VAL A 102 -17.19 4.56 5.66
C VAL A 102 -18.45 4.70 4.79
N THR A 103 -18.50 5.66 3.87
CA THR A 103 -19.68 5.98 3.04
C THR A 103 -19.28 6.38 1.63
N GLY A 104 -20.13 6.15 0.63
CA GLY A 104 -19.76 6.39 -0.77
C GLY A 104 -19.00 5.20 -1.33
N ILE A 105 -17.84 5.45 -1.94
CA ILE A 105 -16.98 4.38 -2.49
C ILE A 105 -15.93 3.86 -1.48
N GLY A 106 -15.76 4.57 -0.36
CA GLY A 106 -14.73 4.35 0.67
C GLY A 106 -14.61 5.55 1.61
#